data_AF-A0A0J8S1M6-F1
#
_entry.id   AF-A0A0J8S1M6-F1
#
_cell.length_a   1.000
_cell.length_b   1.000
_cell.length_c   1.000
_cell.angle_alpha   90.00
_cell.angle_beta   90.00
_cell.angle_gamma   90.00
#
_symmetry.space_group_name_H-M   'P 1'
#
loop_
_entity.id
_entity.type
_entity.pdbx_description
1 polymer ?
#
loop_
_entity_poly.entity_id
_entity_poly.type
_entity_poly.pdbx_seq_one_letter_code
_entity_poly.pdbx_strand_id
1 'polypeptide(L)'
;MTERQQLCVSKETPSPSGEPSNSSLSSAASAHSGVKFILEPSIAIIENSSGVSKQNSVRMATQLYESFTADQITDAMLDEAAKLFSENYGIWGKQSRCPGKPVKLSGHRLREQYLPEASASLHVRVTVDGNLAGSAFACRWKHDGKNVCWITQLVVDRDYRERGLAGGLLRSIRSDGDDIYGIMSSHPAACLAAASAFGTSIERVSLNFIAENAEAIMKVSPISYVREAKLCGSLFEPEDPTGLICGVNTGFFVDHEEPLEALKMVKETWVWPFGDLLDGHEYLLVLPAKHRRSRSRSSKPKRDMPS
;
A
#
# COMPACT_ATOMS: atom_id res chain seq x y z
N MET A 1 17.98 -16.68 -0.41
CA MET A 1 17.95 -15.32 -1.01
C MET A 1 16.54 -14.82 -0.84
N THR A 2 16.33 -13.69 -0.16
CA THR A 2 14.96 -13.19 0.08
C THR A 2 14.30 -12.84 -1.26
N GLU A 3 13.00 -13.05 -1.36
CA GLU A 3 12.23 -12.86 -2.60
C GLU A 3 12.40 -11.44 -3.17
N ARG A 4 12.45 -10.42 -2.31
CA ARG A 4 12.68 -9.03 -2.71
C ARG A 4 14.10 -8.75 -3.22
N GLN A 5 15.13 -9.51 -2.83
CA GLN A 5 16.48 -9.38 -3.42
C GLN A 5 16.53 -9.86 -4.88
N GLN A 6 15.53 -10.65 -5.34
CA GLN A 6 15.47 -11.09 -6.73
C GLN A 6 15.09 -9.94 -7.69
N LEU A 7 14.57 -8.81 -7.17
CA LEU A 7 14.32 -7.57 -7.93
C LEU A 7 15.61 -6.94 -8.53
N CYS A 8 16.79 -7.41 -8.10
CA CYS A 8 18.08 -7.09 -8.76
C CYS A 8 18.29 -7.84 -10.08
N VAL A 9 17.64 -8.99 -10.30
CA VAL A 9 17.92 -9.87 -11.44
C VAL A 9 16.94 -9.57 -12.56
N SER A 10 17.40 -8.85 -13.58
CA SER A 10 16.74 -8.78 -14.88
C SER A 10 16.96 -10.14 -15.55
N LYS A 11 15.93 -11.00 -15.63
CA LYS A 11 16.02 -12.14 -16.55
C LYS A 11 15.76 -11.58 -17.95
N GLU A 12 16.79 -11.57 -18.79
CA GLU A 12 16.62 -11.48 -20.24
C GLU A 12 15.72 -12.64 -20.68
N THR A 13 14.69 -12.32 -21.45
CA THR A 13 13.75 -13.27 -22.05
C THR A 13 14.47 -14.21 -23.02
N PRO A 14 14.36 -15.54 -22.88
CA PRO A 14 14.56 -16.44 -24.01
C PRO A 14 13.31 -16.42 -24.90
N SER A 15 13.51 -16.29 -26.21
CA SER A 15 12.49 -16.35 -27.25
C SER A 15 11.62 -17.62 -27.15
N PRO A 16 10.29 -17.54 -27.31
CA PRO A 16 9.44 -18.72 -27.34
C PRO A 16 9.36 -19.29 -28.77
N SER A 17 9.80 -20.52 -28.96
CA SER A 17 9.41 -21.38 -30.09
C SER A 17 8.70 -22.61 -29.54
N GLY A 18 7.40 -22.70 -29.76
CA GLY A 18 6.58 -23.86 -29.42
C GLY A 18 5.09 -23.56 -29.55
N GLU A 19 4.49 -24.04 -30.64
CA GLU A 19 3.05 -24.01 -30.89
C GLU A 19 2.27 -24.83 -29.84
N PRO A 20 1.04 -24.44 -29.46
CA PRO A 20 0.18 -25.27 -28.63
C PRO A 20 -0.88 -26.04 -29.44
N SER A 21 -1.09 -27.29 -29.05
CA SER A 21 -2.18 -28.15 -29.49
C SER A 21 -3.42 -27.94 -28.62
N ASN A 22 -4.59 -27.78 -29.24
CA ASN A 22 -5.91 -27.61 -28.62
C ASN A 22 -6.45 -28.87 -27.92
N SER A 23 -7.15 -28.70 -26.80
CA SER A 23 -8.43 -29.41 -26.53
C SER A 23 -9.30 -28.76 -25.41
N SER A 24 -10.44 -28.25 -25.86
CA SER A 24 -11.83 -28.25 -25.36
C SER A 24 -12.27 -28.47 -23.89
N LEU A 25 -13.01 -27.45 -23.41
CA LEU A 25 -14.40 -27.42 -22.85
C LEU A 25 -14.75 -27.76 -21.38
N SER A 26 -15.34 -26.73 -20.73
CA SER A 26 -16.59 -26.65 -19.91
C SER A 26 -16.36 -26.09 -18.48
N SER A 27 -17.25 -25.41 -17.76
CA SER A 27 -18.51 -24.66 -17.97
C SER A 27 -18.87 -24.03 -16.60
N ALA A 28 -19.44 -22.81 -16.62
CA ALA A 28 -20.18 -22.09 -15.54
C ALA A 28 -19.35 -21.63 -14.31
N ALA A 29 -19.59 -20.47 -13.65
CA ALA A 29 -20.75 -19.59 -13.60
C ALA A 29 -20.32 -18.12 -13.42
N SER A 30 -21.09 -17.20 -13.98
CA SER A 30 -20.89 -15.75 -13.89
C SER A 30 -21.43 -15.21 -12.57
N ALA A 31 -20.56 -14.54 -11.80
CA ALA A 31 -20.95 -13.57 -10.79
C ALA A 31 -20.52 -12.20 -11.30
N HIS A 32 -21.46 -11.26 -11.43
CA HIS A 32 -21.20 -9.91 -11.89
C HIS A 32 -20.27 -9.16 -10.91
N SER A 33 -18.98 -9.09 -11.24
CA SER A 33 -18.01 -8.20 -10.58
C SER A 33 -18.04 -6.84 -11.29
N GLY A 34 -18.63 -5.84 -10.63
CA GLY A 34 -18.66 -4.46 -11.14
C GLY A 34 -17.42 -3.68 -10.74
N VAL A 35 -16.74 -3.05 -11.70
CA VAL A 35 -15.65 -2.10 -11.44
C VAL A 35 -16.23 -0.90 -10.67
N LYS A 36 -15.60 -0.52 -9.55
CA LYS A 36 -16.02 0.62 -8.74
C LYS A 36 -15.22 1.86 -9.15
N PHE A 37 -15.90 2.85 -9.68
CA PHE A 37 -15.34 4.16 -10.02
C PHE A 37 -15.62 5.15 -8.89
N ILE A 38 -14.58 5.82 -8.40
CA ILE A 38 -14.73 6.94 -7.46
C ILE A 38 -14.10 8.17 -8.11
N LEU A 39 -14.94 9.15 -8.45
CA LEU A 39 -14.51 10.48 -8.87
C LEU A 39 -14.44 11.37 -7.63
N GLU A 40 -13.23 11.66 -7.13
CA GLU A 40 -13.03 12.72 -6.15
C GLU A 40 -12.60 13.99 -6.92
N PRO A 41 -13.46 15.01 -7.07
CA PRO A 41 -13.01 16.31 -7.53
C PRO A 41 -12.09 16.92 -6.47
N SER A 42 -10.78 16.94 -6.73
CA SER A 42 -9.81 17.59 -5.85
C SER A 42 -9.45 18.99 -6.39
N ILE A 43 -9.60 20.02 -5.55
CA ILE A 43 -9.04 21.34 -5.83
C ILE A 43 -7.60 21.33 -5.29
N ALA A 44 -6.61 21.35 -6.18
CA ALA A 44 -5.22 21.64 -5.80
C ALA A 44 -4.98 23.14 -6.04
N ILE A 45 -4.75 23.91 -4.97
CA ILE A 45 -4.31 25.31 -5.08
C ILE A 45 -2.82 25.27 -5.40
N ILE A 46 -2.45 25.59 -6.63
CA ILE A 46 -1.06 25.75 -7.04
C ILE A 46 -0.73 27.23 -6.85
N GLU A 47 -0.07 27.59 -5.74
CA GLU A 47 0.47 28.94 -5.56
C GLU A 47 1.71 29.11 -6.44
N ASN A 48 1.57 29.85 -7.53
CA ASN A 48 2.70 30.24 -8.37
C ASN A 48 3.32 31.50 -7.77
N SER A 49 4.43 31.37 -7.03
CA SER A 49 5.17 32.52 -6.52
C SER A 49 5.99 33.16 -7.64
N SER A 50 5.33 34.00 -8.44
CA SER A 50 6.00 35.01 -9.26
C SER A 50 5.01 36.14 -9.50
N GLY A 51 5.21 37.23 -8.78
CA GLY A 51 4.38 38.43 -8.90
C GLY A 51 4.46 38.98 -10.32
N VAL A 52 3.34 38.92 -11.04
CA VAL A 52 2.73 39.98 -11.87
C VAL A 52 1.31 39.48 -12.16
N SER A 53 0.32 40.37 -11.96
CA SER A 53 -1.11 40.14 -12.17
C SER A 53 -1.44 39.37 -13.46
N LYS A 54 -1.89 38.13 -13.33
CA LYS A 54 -2.65 37.40 -14.37
C LYS A 54 -3.75 36.61 -13.68
N GLN A 55 -4.94 36.64 -14.29
CA GLN A 55 -6.13 35.91 -13.84
C GLN A 55 -5.76 34.48 -13.43
N ASN A 56 -6.03 34.14 -12.16
CA ASN A 56 -5.88 32.78 -11.63
C ASN A 56 -6.86 31.84 -12.34
N SER A 57 -6.43 31.26 -13.47
CA SER A 57 -7.12 30.11 -14.05
C SER A 57 -6.84 28.91 -13.15
N VAL A 58 -7.77 28.61 -12.24
CA VAL A 58 -7.76 27.36 -11.46
C VAL A 58 -7.81 26.20 -12.45
N ARG A 59 -6.68 25.51 -12.67
CA ARG A 59 -6.66 24.33 -13.53
C ARG A 59 -7.17 23.16 -12.71
N MET A 60 -8.41 22.77 -12.95
CA MET A 60 -8.99 21.58 -12.35
C MET A 60 -8.35 20.35 -13.00
N ALA A 61 -7.59 19.59 -12.23
CA ALA A 61 -7.08 18.30 -12.65
C ALA A 61 -8.13 17.22 -12.32
N THR A 62 -8.41 16.33 -13.26
CA THR A 62 -9.36 15.24 -13.03
C THR A 62 -8.63 14.07 -12.40
N GLN A 63 -9.01 13.68 -11.19
CA GLN A 63 -8.51 12.49 -10.51
C GLN A 63 -9.56 11.37 -10.59
N LEU A 64 -9.16 10.22 -11.11
CA LEU A 64 -10.03 9.05 -11.20
C LEU A 64 -9.38 7.86 -10.49
N TYR A 65 -10.08 7.35 -9.48
CA TYR A 65 -9.72 6.13 -8.76
C TYR A 65 -10.54 4.95 -9.28
N GLU A 66 -9.85 3.88 -9.65
CA GLU A 66 -10.44 2.63 -10.14
C GLU A 66 -9.96 1.47 -9.29
N SER A 67 -10.86 0.54 -8.98
CA SER A 67 -10.60 -0.61 -8.13
C SER A 67 -10.98 -1.90 -8.85
N PHE A 68 -10.07 -2.88 -8.82
CA PHE A 68 -10.14 -4.12 -9.57
C PHE A 68 -9.88 -5.32 -8.67
N THR A 69 -10.78 -6.30 -8.72
CA THR A 69 -10.60 -7.61 -8.06
C THR A 69 -9.60 -8.46 -8.82
N ALA A 70 -9.05 -9.50 -8.18
CA ALA A 70 -8.01 -10.37 -8.77
C ALA A 70 -8.33 -10.88 -10.20
N ASP A 71 -9.59 -11.22 -10.47
CA ASP A 71 -10.09 -11.69 -11.77
C ASP A 71 -10.17 -10.59 -12.84
N GLN A 72 -10.24 -9.32 -12.44
CA GLN A 72 -10.28 -8.16 -13.33
C GLN A 72 -8.88 -7.64 -13.68
N ILE A 73 -7.84 -8.08 -12.96
CA ILE A 73 -6.47 -7.60 -13.16
C ILE A 73 -5.85 -8.26 -14.39
N THR A 74 -5.72 -7.46 -15.45
CA THR A 74 -5.09 -7.85 -16.72
C THR A 74 -3.57 -7.73 -16.68
N ASP A 75 -2.87 -8.43 -17.56
CA ASP A 75 -1.41 -8.31 -17.68
C ASP A 75 -0.97 -6.89 -18.08
N ALA A 76 -1.76 -6.20 -18.90
CA ALA A 76 -1.50 -4.80 -19.27
C ALA A 76 -1.50 -3.88 -18.03
N MET A 77 -2.44 -4.06 -17.11
CA MET A 77 -2.48 -3.30 -15.85
C MET A 77 -1.26 -3.60 -14.96
N LEU A 78 -0.81 -4.85 -14.96
CA LEU A 78 0.38 -5.26 -14.22
C LEU A 78 1.65 -4.65 -14.83
N ASP A 79 1.75 -4.59 -16.15
CA ASP A 79 2.87 -3.98 -16.84
C ASP A 79 2.93 -2.46 -16.62
N GLU A 80 1.78 -1.77 -16.64
CA GLU A 80 1.68 -0.36 -16.26
C GLU A 80 2.14 -0.12 -14.81
N ALA A 81 1.66 -0.93 -13.87
CA ALA A 81 2.04 -0.83 -12.46
C ALA A 81 3.54 -1.18 -12.23
N ALA A 82 4.05 -2.19 -12.94
CA ALA A 82 5.45 -2.59 -12.90
C ALA A 82 6.38 -1.50 -13.43
N LYS A 83 5.98 -0.83 -14.52
CA LYS A 83 6.69 0.34 -15.06
C LYS A 83 6.70 1.47 -14.04
N LEU A 84 5.53 1.86 -13.54
CA LEU A 84 5.39 2.91 -12.52
C LEU A 84 6.30 2.62 -11.30
N PHE A 85 6.27 1.39 -10.79
CA PHE A 85 7.13 0.94 -9.70
C PHE A 85 8.61 1.09 -10.05
N SER A 86 9.03 0.56 -11.20
CA SER A 86 10.44 0.53 -11.60
C SER A 86 11.03 1.92 -11.84
N GLU A 87 10.19 2.90 -12.18
CA GLU A 87 10.58 4.29 -12.43
C GLU A 87 10.57 5.16 -11.16
N ASN A 88 9.76 4.81 -10.16
CA ASN A 88 9.48 5.69 -9.02
C ASN A 88 9.78 5.12 -7.64
N TYR A 89 9.88 3.80 -7.47
CA TYR A 89 9.94 3.20 -6.14
C TYR A 89 11.26 3.49 -5.40
N GLY A 90 12.38 3.50 -6.12
CA GLY A 90 13.68 3.83 -5.56
C GLY A 90 14.84 3.15 -6.28
N ILE A 91 16.03 3.40 -5.77
CA ILE A 91 17.27 2.75 -6.21
C ILE A 91 17.80 1.82 -5.12
N TRP A 92 18.66 0.90 -5.54
CA TRP A 92 19.34 0.01 -4.64
C TRP A 92 20.47 0.71 -3.86
N GLY A 93 20.51 0.50 -2.55
CA GLY A 93 21.55 1.02 -1.66
C GLY A 93 22.87 0.26 -1.77
N LYS A 94 23.88 0.73 -1.04
CA LYS A 94 25.27 0.22 -1.09
C LYS A 94 25.42 -1.24 -0.69
N GLN A 95 24.56 -1.74 0.19
CA GLN A 95 24.59 -3.12 0.68
C GLN A 95 23.85 -4.11 -0.24
N SER A 96 23.25 -3.62 -1.33
CA SER A 96 22.58 -4.47 -2.32
C SER A 96 23.57 -5.14 -3.29
N ARG A 97 23.06 -6.06 -4.12
CA ARG A 97 23.82 -6.66 -5.22
C ARG A 97 23.94 -5.75 -6.45
N CYS A 98 23.16 -4.68 -6.52
CA CYS A 98 23.10 -3.78 -7.67
C CYS A 98 23.10 -2.31 -7.26
N PRO A 99 24.07 -1.82 -6.44
CA PRO A 99 24.03 -0.47 -5.90
C PRO A 99 23.88 0.61 -6.98
N GLY A 100 23.06 1.61 -6.69
CA GLY A 100 22.79 2.75 -7.59
C GLY A 100 21.88 2.43 -8.78
N LYS A 101 21.48 1.17 -8.98
CA LYS A 101 20.52 0.81 -10.03
C LYS A 101 19.08 0.94 -9.53
N PRO A 102 18.12 1.26 -10.41
CA PRO A 102 16.69 1.23 -10.05
C PRO A 102 16.26 -0.16 -9.59
N VAL A 103 15.37 -0.20 -8.58
CA VAL A 103 14.67 -1.43 -8.21
C VAL A 103 13.68 -1.75 -9.32
N LYS A 104 13.84 -2.90 -9.98
CA LYS A 104 12.97 -3.29 -11.10
C LYS A 104 12.02 -4.42 -10.72
N LEU A 105 10.80 -4.29 -11.20
CA LEU A 105 9.73 -5.28 -11.07
C LEU A 105 9.07 -5.46 -12.43
N SER A 106 8.67 -6.68 -12.77
CA SER A 106 7.91 -6.99 -14.00
C SER A 106 6.46 -7.31 -13.67
N GLY A 107 5.55 -7.19 -14.64
CA GLY A 107 4.15 -7.57 -14.47
C GLY A 107 3.99 -9.03 -14.06
N HIS A 108 4.79 -9.93 -14.64
CA HIS A 108 4.82 -11.35 -14.25
C HIS A 108 5.17 -11.54 -12.76
N ARG A 109 6.22 -10.86 -12.27
CA ARG A 109 6.59 -10.96 -10.85
C ARG A 109 5.57 -10.31 -9.94
N LEU A 110 4.92 -9.24 -10.38
CA LEU A 110 3.77 -8.68 -9.67
C LEU A 110 2.68 -9.73 -9.47
N ARG A 111 2.32 -10.45 -10.55
CA ARG A 111 1.33 -11.53 -10.50
C ARG A 111 1.74 -12.61 -9.50
N GLU A 112 2.95 -13.15 -9.64
CA GLU A 112 3.42 -14.26 -8.81
C GLU A 112 3.55 -13.91 -7.32
N GLN A 113 4.08 -12.73 -7.00
CA GLN A 113 4.48 -12.39 -5.63
C GLN A 113 3.44 -11.57 -4.87
N TYR A 114 2.60 -10.81 -5.58
CA TYR A 114 1.67 -9.85 -4.98
C TYR A 114 0.20 -10.22 -5.20
N LEU A 115 -0.09 -11.17 -6.10
CA LEU A 115 -1.43 -11.67 -6.41
C LEU A 115 -1.49 -13.21 -6.28
N PRO A 116 -1.22 -13.79 -5.10
CA PRO A 116 -1.24 -15.25 -4.95
C PRO A 116 -2.60 -15.81 -5.33
N GLU A 117 -2.57 -16.96 -6.01
CA GLU A 117 -3.78 -17.66 -6.45
C GLU A 117 -4.67 -17.99 -5.24
N ALA A 118 -5.99 -17.88 -5.39
CA ALA A 118 -6.99 -18.01 -4.32
C ALA A 118 -6.94 -16.96 -3.19
N SER A 119 -6.12 -15.91 -3.29
CA SER A 119 -6.18 -14.77 -2.36
C SER A 119 -7.23 -13.74 -2.78
N ALA A 120 -7.80 -13.04 -1.78
CA ALA A 120 -8.68 -11.90 -2.01
C ALA A 120 -7.86 -10.64 -2.30
N SER A 121 -7.10 -10.68 -3.40
CA SER A 121 -6.24 -9.59 -3.86
C SER A 121 -7.03 -8.50 -4.59
N LEU A 122 -6.56 -7.26 -4.45
CA LEU A 122 -7.15 -6.05 -5.00
C LEU A 122 -6.07 -5.16 -5.61
N HIS A 123 -6.36 -4.55 -6.75
CA HIS A 123 -5.55 -3.49 -7.34
C HIS A 123 -6.37 -2.21 -7.42
N VAL A 124 -5.81 -1.11 -6.92
CA VAL A 124 -6.37 0.22 -7.09
C VAL A 124 -5.37 1.08 -7.83
N ARG A 125 -5.82 1.80 -8.85
CA ARG A 125 -5.01 2.80 -9.54
C ARG A 125 -5.67 4.16 -9.51
N VAL A 126 -4.85 5.21 -9.62
CA VAL A 126 -5.31 6.58 -9.80
C VAL A 126 -4.72 7.16 -11.06
N THR A 127 -5.57 7.75 -11.88
CA THR A 127 -5.15 8.54 -13.04
C THR A 127 -5.40 10.02 -12.79
N VAL A 128 -4.48 10.87 -13.25
CA VAL A 128 -4.61 12.33 -13.22
C VAL A 128 -4.52 12.83 -14.66
N ASP A 129 -5.59 13.45 -15.13
CA ASP A 129 -5.74 13.90 -16.52
C ASP A 129 -5.41 12.80 -17.54
N GLY A 130 -5.84 11.56 -17.24
CA GLY A 130 -5.64 10.36 -18.07
C GLY A 130 -4.28 9.66 -17.90
N ASN A 131 -3.35 10.21 -17.11
CA ASN A 131 -2.04 9.60 -16.87
C ASN A 131 -2.05 8.79 -15.57
N LEU A 132 -1.48 7.59 -15.56
CA LEU A 132 -1.32 6.79 -14.34
C LEU A 132 -0.39 7.52 -13.36
N ALA A 133 -0.96 7.99 -12.24
CA ALA A 133 -0.25 8.78 -11.23
C ALA A 133 0.04 7.97 -9.96
N GLY A 134 -0.61 6.82 -9.77
CA GLY A 134 -0.38 5.97 -8.62
C GLY A 134 -1.04 4.61 -8.73
N SER A 135 -0.48 3.64 -8.02
CA SER A 135 -0.92 2.24 -7.99
C SER A 135 -0.75 1.68 -6.59
N ALA A 136 -1.73 0.88 -6.13
CA ALA A 136 -1.66 0.17 -4.87
C ALA A 136 -2.24 -1.24 -5.02
N PHE A 137 -1.52 -2.22 -4.47
CA PHE A 137 -1.99 -3.60 -4.33
C PHE A 137 -2.26 -3.91 -2.87
N ALA A 138 -3.32 -4.66 -2.64
CA ALA A 138 -3.64 -5.22 -1.33
C ALA A 138 -4.01 -6.69 -1.43
N CYS A 139 -3.71 -7.44 -0.38
CA CYS A 139 -4.12 -8.82 -0.22
C CYS A 139 -4.92 -8.96 1.07
N ARG A 140 -6.03 -9.72 1.01
CA ARG A 140 -6.84 -10.04 2.19
C ARG A 140 -6.75 -11.50 2.58
N TRP A 141 -6.74 -11.76 3.88
CA TRP A 141 -6.85 -13.10 4.45
C TRP A 141 -7.55 -13.07 5.81
N LYS A 142 -7.93 -14.25 6.29
CA LYS A 142 -8.54 -14.42 7.62
C LYS A 142 -7.51 -14.89 8.63
N HIS A 143 -7.59 -14.35 9.84
CA HIS A 143 -6.84 -14.80 10.99
C HIS A 143 -7.69 -14.64 12.25
N ASP A 144 -7.89 -15.72 13.01
CA ASP A 144 -8.65 -15.70 14.26
C ASP A 144 -10.03 -15.02 14.15
N GLY A 145 -10.78 -15.36 13.09
CA GLY A 145 -12.10 -14.77 12.81
C GLY A 145 -12.08 -13.32 12.31
N LYS A 146 -10.93 -12.66 12.26
CA LYS A 146 -10.74 -11.29 11.75
C LYS A 146 -10.31 -11.29 10.29
N ASN A 147 -10.78 -10.31 9.53
CA ASN A 147 -10.34 -10.05 8.17
C ASN A 147 -9.16 -9.06 8.19
N VAL A 148 -8.02 -9.50 7.68
CA VAL A 148 -6.82 -8.68 7.50
C VAL A 148 -6.78 -8.15 6.08
N CYS A 149 -6.55 -6.85 5.91
CA CYS A 149 -6.25 -6.20 4.64
C CYS A 149 -4.84 -5.64 4.67
N TRP A 150 -3.93 -6.22 3.90
CA TRP A 150 -2.53 -5.83 3.88
C TRP A 150 -2.14 -5.18 2.58
N ILE A 151 -1.51 -4.01 2.66
CA ILE A 151 -0.98 -3.29 1.51
C ILE A 151 0.36 -3.91 1.12
N THR A 152 0.40 -4.52 -0.05
CA THR A 152 1.59 -5.24 -0.54
C THR A 152 2.48 -4.35 -1.40
N GLN A 153 1.89 -3.37 -2.07
CA GLN A 153 2.60 -2.34 -2.84
C GLN A 153 1.82 -1.02 -2.78
N LEU A 154 2.53 0.09 -2.66
CA LEU A 154 2.00 1.44 -2.80
C LEU A 154 3.05 2.29 -3.52
N VAL A 155 2.70 2.82 -4.70
CA VAL A 155 3.57 3.68 -5.49
C VAL A 155 2.78 4.89 -5.96
N VAL A 156 3.36 6.07 -5.77
CA VAL A 156 2.89 7.31 -6.39
C VAL A 156 4.03 7.84 -7.25
N ASP A 157 3.69 8.22 -8.46
CA ASP A 157 4.62 8.85 -9.38
C ASP A 157 5.19 10.11 -8.74
N ARG A 158 6.51 10.30 -8.83
CA ARG A 158 7.22 11.39 -8.15
C ARG A 158 6.69 12.78 -8.52
N ASP A 159 6.22 12.96 -9.75
CA ASP A 159 5.70 14.25 -10.22
C ASP A 159 4.31 14.55 -9.60
N TYR A 160 3.67 13.54 -9.01
CA TYR A 160 2.36 13.61 -8.38
C TYR A 160 2.37 13.39 -6.86
N ARG A 161 3.56 13.25 -6.24
CA ARG A 161 3.72 13.13 -4.78
C ARG A 161 3.21 14.40 -4.08
N GLU A 162 2.93 14.26 -2.79
CA GLU A 162 2.43 15.34 -1.91
C GLU A 162 1.05 15.92 -2.30
N ARG A 163 0.34 15.30 -3.24
CA ARG A 163 -1.03 15.70 -3.66
C ARG A 163 -2.14 14.86 -3.01
N GLY A 164 -1.81 14.11 -1.96
CA GLY A 164 -2.77 13.24 -1.24
C GLY A 164 -3.17 11.96 -1.97
N LEU A 165 -2.56 11.64 -3.12
CA LEU A 165 -2.93 10.49 -3.95
C LEU A 165 -2.79 9.14 -3.24
N ALA A 166 -1.70 8.95 -2.48
CA ALA A 166 -1.47 7.75 -1.68
C ALA A 166 -2.62 7.50 -0.70
N GLY A 167 -3.09 8.54 -0.03
CA GLY A 167 -4.24 8.44 0.87
C GLY A 167 -5.53 8.06 0.14
N GLY A 168 -5.77 8.61 -1.05
CA GLY A 168 -6.93 8.26 -1.89
C GLY A 168 -6.91 6.80 -2.37
N LEU A 169 -5.74 6.29 -2.75
CA LEU A 169 -5.55 4.87 -3.11
C LEU A 169 -5.92 3.98 -1.92
N LEU A 170 -5.38 4.26 -0.74
CA LEU A 170 -5.62 3.47 0.47
C LEU A 170 -7.08 3.57 0.96
N ARG A 171 -7.72 4.74 0.85
CA ARG A 171 -9.16 4.89 1.14
C ARG A 171 -10.03 4.10 0.19
N SER A 172 -9.62 3.96 -1.07
CA SER A 172 -10.34 3.16 -2.08
C SER A 172 -10.19 1.65 -1.84
N ILE A 173 -9.09 1.22 -1.21
CA ILE A 173 -8.87 -0.16 -0.78
C ILE A 173 -9.76 -0.55 0.40
N ARG A 174 -10.00 0.39 1.33
CA ARG A 174 -10.72 0.18 2.59
C ARG A 174 -12.09 -0.51 2.39
N SER A 175 -12.39 -1.53 3.20
CA SER A 175 -13.70 -2.19 3.27
C SER A 175 -14.27 -2.14 4.69
N ASP A 176 -15.59 -2.07 4.82
CA ASP A 176 -16.30 -2.14 6.11
C ASP A 176 -16.18 -3.53 6.76
N GLY A 177 -15.84 -4.55 5.98
CA GLY A 177 -15.60 -5.91 6.46
C GLY A 177 -14.18 -6.18 6.93
N ASP A 178 -13.23 -5.26 6.72
CA ASP A 178 -11.85 -5.43 7.20
C ASP A 178 -11.77 -5.07 8.69
N ASP A 179 -11.09 -5.89 9.48
CA ASP A 179 -10.89 -5.69 10.92
C ASP A 179 -9.49 -5.19 11.25
N ILE A 180 -8.51 -5.47 10.39
CA ILE A 180 -7.11 -5.08 10.57
C ILE A 180 -6.53 -4.61 9.23
N TYR A 181 -5.77 -3.53 9.28
CA TYR A 181 -4.98 -3.02 8.16
C TYR A 181 -3.49 -3.14 8.47
N GLY A 182 -2.68 -3.47 7.46
CA GLY A 182 -1.22 -3.54 7.64
C GLY A 182 -0.44 -3.07 6.42
N ILE A 183 0.76 -2.53 6.66
CA ILE A 183 1.73 -2.15 5.63
C ILE A 183 3.14 -2.24 6.22
N MET A 184 4.10 -2.65 5.38
CA MET A 184 5.54 -2.49 5.64
C MET A 184 6.10 -1.52 4.60
N SER A 185 6.86 -0.52 5.04
CA SER A 185 7.43 0.50 4.15
C SER A 185 8.67 1.14 4.78
N SER A 186 9.73 1.33 3.99
CA SER A 186 10.86 2.20 4.36
C SER A 186 10.47 3.68 4.36
N HIS A 187 9.49 4.07 3.55
CA HIS A 187 9.14 5.48 3.40
C HIS A 187 8.09 5.94 4.43
N PRO A 188 8.38 6.97 5.28
CA PRO A 188 7.46 7.43 6.32
C PRO A 188 6.15 8.03 5.78
N ALA A 189 6.17 8.60 4.57
CA ALA A 189 4.97 9.12 3.90
C ALA A 189 3.91 8.03 3.66
N ALA A 190 4.33 6.78 3.39
CA ALA A 190 3.41 5.66 3.24
C ALA A 190 2.72 5.31 4.57
N CYS A 191 3.48 5.30 5.67
CA CYS A 191 2.94 5.07 7.02
C CYS A 191 1.96 6.18 7.42
N LEU A 192 2.28 7.44 7.14
CA LEU A 192 1.39 8.58 7.35
C LEU A 192 0.08 8.44 6.55
N ALA A 193 0.20 8.14 5.26
CA ALA A 193 -0.95 7.95 4.39
C ALA A 193 -1.85 6.81 4.87
N ALA A 194 -1.27 5.67 5.27
CA ALA A 194 -2.00 4.53 5.79
C ALA A 194 -2.67 4.81 7.14
N ALA A 195 -1.95 5.42 8.09
CA ALA A 195 -2.51 5.81 9.38
C ALA A 195 -3.74 6.72 9.19
N SER A 196 -3.62 7.73 8.31
CA SER A 196 -4.71 8.65 7.98
C SER A 196 -5.87 7.96 7.26
N ALA A 197 -5.60 7.16 6.21
CA ALA A 197 -6.64 6.51 5.40
C ALA A 197 -7.47 5.48 6.18
N PHE A 198 -6.83 4.73 7.09
CA PHE A 198 -7.49 3.73 7.93
C PHE A 198 -8.04 4.33 9.24
N GLY A 199 -7.94 5.65 9.38
CA GLY A 199 -8.77 6.46 10.27
C GLY A 199 -8.12 6.85 11.59
N THR A 200 -6.83 6.63 11.78
CA THR A 200 -6.07 7.15 12.93
C THR A 200 -5.17 8.33 12.53
N SER A 201 -4.31 8.80 13.43
CA SER A 201 -3.14 9.61 13.09
C SER A 201 -1.89 8.82 13.47
N ILE A 202 -0.74 9.15 12.87
CA ILE A 202 0.51 8.42 13.15
C ILE A 202 0.86 8.45 14.64
N GLU A 203 0.59 9.57 15.32
CA GLU A 203 0.84 9.76 16.75
C GLU A 203 -0.09 8.94 17.65
N ARG A 204 -1.21 8.46 17.10
CA ARG A 204 -2.22 7.67 17.81
C ARG A 204 -2.17 6.19 17.44
N VAL A 205 -1.11 5.76 16.75
CA VAL A 205 -0.86 4.34 16.48
C VAL A 205 -0.61 3.63 17.81
N SER A 206 -1.33 2.53 18.06
CA SER A 206 -1.15 1.73 19.26
C SER A 206 -0.01 0.74 19.05
N LEU A 207 1.16 1.01 19.62
CA LEU A 207 2.28 0.08 19.60
C LEU A 207 1.95 -1.25 20.31
N ASN A 208 1.15 -1.21 21.38
CA ASN A 208 0.67 -2.42 22.05
C ASN A 208 -0.13 -3.32 21.10
N PHE A 209 -1.04 -2.73 20.30
CA PHE A 209 -1.79 -3.51 19.31
C PHE A 209 -0.87 -4.17 18.29
N ILE A 210 0.18 -3.46 17.85
CA ILE A 210 1.17 -4.04 16.93
C ILE A 210 1.93 -5.18 17.62
N ALA A 211 2.44 -4.97 18.83
CA ALA A 211 3.17 -5.98 19.60
C ALA A 211 2.36 -7.26 19.80
N GLU A 212 1.07 -7.13 20.13
CA GLU A 212 0.17 -8.26 20.39
C GLU A 212 -0.22 -9.04 19.13
N ASN A 213 -0.29 -8.40 17.95
CA ASN A 213 -0.95 -8.97 16.78
C ASN A 213 -0.02 -9.20 15.58
N ALA A 214 1.07 -8.44 15.44
CA ALA A 214 1.87 -8.42 14.21
C ALA A 214 2.44 -9.80 13.85
N GLU A 215 3.04 -10.49 14.82
CA GLU A 215 3.71 -11.76 14.57
C GLU A 215 2.74 -12.82 14.02
N ALA A 216 1.59 -12.98 14.66
CA ALA A 216 0.58 -13.96 14.28
C ALA A 216 -0.03 -13.65 12.90
N ILE A 217 -0.31 -12.36 12.63
CA ILE A 217 -0.87 -11.91 11.35
C ILE A 217 0.12 -12.15 10.20
N MET A 218 1.39 -11.79 10.40
CA MET A 218 2.42 -11.95 9.38
C MET A 218 2.67 -13.43 9.09
N LYS A 219 2.82 -14.28 10.12
CA LYS A 219 3.09 -15.72 9.97
C LYS A 219 2.07 -16.48 9.11
N VAL A 220 0.81 -16.04 9.09
CA VAL A 220 -0.24 -16.67 8.28
C VAL A 220 -0.48 -15.97 6.94
N SER A 221 0.30 -14.94 6.61
CA SER A 221 0.13 -14.20 5.36
C SER A 221 0.32 -15.10 4.14
N PRO A 222 -0.54 -15.01 3.11
CA PRO A 222 -0.30 -15.69 1.84
C PRO A 222 0.87 -15.08 1.06
N ILE A 223 1.32 -13.88 1.42
CA ILE A 223 2.39 -13.16 0.74
C ILE A 223 3.72 -13.51 1.40
N SER A 224 4.61 -14.16 0.65
CA SER A 224 5.85 -14.74 1.20
C SER A 224 6.76 -13.70 1.84
N TYR A 225 7.01 -12.55 1.21
CA TYR A 225 7.83 -11.50 1.83
C TYR A 225 7.24 -10.95 3.14
N VAL A 226 5.91 -10.97 3.32
CA VAL A 226 5.26 -10.57 4.58
C VAL A 226 5.43 -11.65 5.63
N ARG A 227 5.21 -12.90 5.23
CA ARG A 227 5.32 -14.07 6.11
C ARG A 227 6.73 -14.33 6.63
N GLU A 228 7.74 -14.02 5.81
CA GLU A 228 9.15 -14.29 6.10
C GLU A 228 9.89 -13.10 6.74
N ALA A 229 9.28 -11.91 6.76
CA ALA A 229 9.86 -10.73 7.38
C ALA A 229 10.01 -10.94 8.90
N LYS A 230 11.16 -10.54 9.43
CA LYS A 230 11.48 -10.70 10.86
C LYS A 230 11.16 -9.41 11.60
N LEU A 231 10.33 -9.49 12.63
CA LEU A 231 10.07 -8.36 13.53
C LEU A 231 11.37 -7.89 14.18
N CYS A 232 11.54 -6.58 14.34
CA CYS A 232 12.72 -5.99 14.98
C CYS A 232 12.43 -4.57 15.51
N GLY A 233 13.36 -4.06 16.31
CA GLY A 233 13.20 -2.83 17.07
C GLY A 233 12.76 -3.08 18.51
N SER A 234 12.90 -2.05 19.33
CA SER A 234 12.71 -2.12 20.79
C SER A 234 11.31 -2.50 21.25
N LEU A 235 10.30 -2.44 20.37
CA LEU A 235 8.96 -2.96 20.63
C LEU A 235 8.92 -4.50 20.76
N PHE A 236 9.79 -5.20 20.02
CA PHE A 236 9.83 -6.66 19.99
C PHE A 236 11.07 -7.21 20.70
N GLU A 237 12.17 -6.45 20.69
CA GLU A 237 13.46 -6.81 21.27
C GLU A 237 13.93 -5.67 22.19
N PRO A 238 13.63 -5.69 23.50
CA PRO A 238 13.87 -4.55 24.40
C PRO A 238 15.31 -4.02 24.45
N GLU A 239 16.29 -4.88 24.14
CA GLU A 239 17.72 -4.57 24.13
C GLU A 239 18.23 -4.15 22.73
N ASP A 240 17.33 -3.90 21.76
CA ASP A 240 17.70 -3.48 20.41
C ASP A 240 18.39 -2.09 20.45
N PRO A 241 19.70 -2.01 20.07
CA PRO A 241 20.48 -0.78 20.19
C PRO A 241 20.33 0.16 18.99
N THR A 242 19.51 -0.19 18.00
CA THR A 242 19.53 0.43 16.68
C THR A 242 18.73 1.73 16.59
N GLY A 243 17.92 2.03 17.60
CA GLY A 243 17.00 3.17 17.60
C GLY A 243 15.70 2.92 16.81
N LEU A 244 15.57 1.78 16.12
CA LEU A 244 14.30 1.33 15.57
C LEU A 244 13.39 0.90 16.73
N ILE A 245 12.13 1.37 16.71
CA ILE A 245 11.14 0.98 17.71
C ILE A 245 10.24 -0.13 17.15
N CYS A 246 9.67 0.07 15.97
CA CYS A 246 8.70 -0.86 15.39
C CYS A 246 8.94 -1.04 13.90
N GLY A 247 9.58 -2.15 13.53
CA GLY A 247 9.86 -2.45 12.15
C GLY A 247 10.03 -3.93 11.88
N VAL A 248 10.52 -4.18 10.67
CA VAL A 248 10.87 -5.51 10.18
C VAL A 248 12.20 -5.47 9.45
N ASN A 249 12.98 -6.53 9.61
CA ASN A 249 14.13 -6.80 8.76
C ASN A 249 13.66 -7.63 7.56
N THR A 250 13.62 -7.00 6.40
CA THR A 250 13.25 -7.64 5.13
C THR A 250 14.47 -7.99 4.28
N GLY A 251 15.67 -7.57 4.70
CA GLY A 251 16.90 -7.70 3.92
C GLY A 251 16.81 -6.97 2.58
N PHE A 252 15.97 -5.95 2.51
CA PHE A 252 15.68 -5.18 1.30
C PHE A 252 16.46 -3.86 1.33
N PHE A 253 17.69 -3.92 0.83
CA PHE A 253 18.67 -2.83 0.90
C PHE A 253 18.43 -1.76 -0.17
N VAL A 254 17.27 -1.13 -0.16
CA VAL A 254 17.03 0.08 -0.94
C VAL A 254 17.77 1.26 -0.35
N ASP A 255 18.07 2.23 -1.20
CA ASP A 255 18.64 3.49 -0.74
C ASP A 255 17.62 4.25 0.11
N HIS A 256 18.08 4.74 1.26
CA HIS A 256 17.25 5.41 2.26
C HIS A 256 17.47 6.92 2.29
N GLU A 257 18.16 7.54 1.33
CA GLU A 257 18.39 8.99 1.31
C GLU A 257 17.05 9.77 1.31
N GLU A 258 16.21 9.55 0.30
CA GLU A 258 14.87 10.17 0.23
C GLU A 258 13.99 9.80 1.46
N PRO A 259 13.86 8.52 1.87
CA PRO A 259 13.12 8.17 3.08
C PRO A 259 13.58 8.87 4.36
N LEU A 260 14.89 9.04 4.56
CA LEU A 260 15.45 9.69 5.76
C LEU A 260 15.28 11.21 5.73
N GLU A 261 15.34 11.84 4.55
CA GLU A 261 14.97 13.25 4.39
C GLU A 261 13.49 13.47 4.71
N ALA A 262 12.62 12.63 4.17
CA ALA A 262 11.19 12.66 4.50
C ALA A 262 10.97 12.45 6.00
N LEU A 263 11.70 11.53 6.64
CA LEU A 263 11.58 11.29 8.08
C LEU A 263 11.94 12.53 8.90
N LYS A 264 12.98 13.27 8.53
CA LYS A 264 13.36 14.53 9.20
C LYS A 264 12.20 15.53 9.16
N MET A 265 11.63 15.77 7.97
CA MET A 265 10.47 16.67 7.81
C MET A 265 9.25 16.21 8.61
N VAL A 266 9.00 14.89 8.65
CA VAL A 266 7.90 14.34 9.45
C VAL A 266 8.11 14.57 10.93
N LYS A 267 9.32 14.37 11.45
CA LYS A 267 9.66 14.58 12.87
C LYS A 267 9.60 16.05 13.30
N GLU A 268 9.70 17.00 12.38
CA GLU A 268 9.48 18.43 12.67
C GLU A 268 8.00 18.76 12.93
N THR A 269 7.08 17.98 12.36
CA THR A 269 5.63 18.25 12.42
C THR A 269 4.87 17.29 13.34
N TRP A 270 5.32 16.04 13.44
CA TRP A 270 4.59 14.95 14.09
C TRP A 270 5.48 14.17 15.06
N VAL A 271 4.89 13.65 16.14
CA VAL A 271 5.56 12.66 16.98
C VAL A 271 5.65 11.32 16.24
N TRP A 272 6.86 10.97 15.79
CA TRP A 272 7.12 9.73 15.06
C TRP A 272 7.30 8.53 16.01
N PRO A 273 6.43 7.50 15.97
CA PRO A 273 6.43 6.43 16.97
C PRO A 273 7.35 5.25 16.63
N PHE A 274 7.89 5.17 15.40
CA PHE A 274 8.58 3.95 14.94
C PHE A 274 10.10 4.00 15.07
N GLY A 275 10.66 5.09 15.57
CA GLY A 275 12.10 5.25 15.72
C GLY A 275 12.82 5.47 14.40
N ASP A 276 14.12 5.20 14.39
CA ASP A 276 14.99 5.39 13.22
C ASP A 276 14.90 4.21 12.24
N LEU A 277 15.24 4.48 10.98
CA LEU A 277 15.23 3.47 9.92
C LEU A 277 16.66 3.03 9.59
N LEU A 278 16.92 1.73 9.69
CA LEU A 278 18.19 1.14 9.29
C LEU A 278 18.13 0.64 7.86
N ASP A 279 19.30 0.53 7.21
CA ASP A 279 19.42 -0.15 5.92
C ASP A 279 18.87 -1.59 5.99
N GLY A 280 18.15 -1.99 4.96
CA GLY A 280 17.54 -3.32 4.87
C GLY A 280 16.29 -3.53 5.73
N HIS A 281 15.87 -2.51 6.47
CA HIS A 281 14.70 -2.52 7.34
C HIS A 281 13.56 -1.68 6.77
N GLU A 282 12.34 -1.99 7.20
CA GLU A 282 11.13 -1.24 6.87
C GLU A 282 10.34 -0.99 8.15
N TYR A 283 9.63 0.13 8.24
CA TYR A 283 8.69 0.37 9.32
C TYR A 283 7.50 -0.56 9.19
N LEU A 284 6.99 -1.03 10.33
CA LEU A 284 5.83 -1.88 10.41
C LEU A 284 4.65 -1.10 11.00
N LEU A 285 3.57 -1.01 10.23
CA LEU A 285 2.31 -0.43 10.70
C LEU A 285 1.22 -1.49 10.63
N VAL A 286 0.59 -1.76 11.78
CA VAL A 286 -0.61 -2.60 11.90
C VAL A 286 -1.66 -1.85 12.69
N LEU A 287 -2.89 -1.80 12.18
CA LEU A 287 -3.96 -0.96 12.70
C LEU A 287 -5.26 -1.74 12.84
N PRO A 288 -5.99 -1.59 13.96
CA PRO A 288 -7.37 -2.04 14.01
C PRO A 288 -8.24 -1.16 13.12
N ALA A 289 -9.21 -1.77 12.44
CA ALA A 289 -10.21 -1.04 11.69
C ALA A 289 -11.09 -0.19 12.62
N LYS A 290 -11.35 1.06 12.23
CA LYS A 290 -12.37 1.87 12.89
C LYS A 290 -13.72 1.55 12.27
N HIS A 291 -14.47 0.64 12.89
CA HIS A 291 -15.88 0.46 12.53
C HIS A 291 -16.63 1.77 12.76
N ARG A 292 -17.30 2.29 11.72
CA ARG A 292 -18.27 3.37 11.91
C ARG A 292 -19.33 2.84 12.85
N ARG A 293 -19.46 3.44 14.05
CA ARG A 293 -20.59 3.13 14.95
C ARG A 293 -21.86 3.23 14.12
N SER A 294 -22.59 2.12 13.97
CA SER A 294 -23.95 2.17 13.44
C SER A 294 -24.72 3.13 14.34
N ARG A 295 -25.23 4.22 13.79
CA ARG A 295 -26.23 5.03 14.50
C ARG A 295 -27.47 4.14 14.57
N SER A 296 -27.60 3.38 15.65
CA SER A 296 -28.85 2.76 16.00
C SER A 296 -29.87 3.91 16.12
N ARG A 297 -30.79 3.98 15.14
CA ARG A 297 -31.97 4.84 15.24
C ARG A 297 -32.75 4.32 16.45
N SER A 298 -32.58 5.00 17.58
CA SER A 298 -33.46 4.86 18.73
C SER A 298 -34.88 5.21 18.26
N SER A 299 -35.69 4.20 17.98
CA SER A 299 -37.13 4.36 17.88
C SER A 299 -37.64 4.68 19.29
N LYS A 300 -38.03 5.94 19.52
CA LYS A 300 -38.71 6.32 20.76
C LYS A 300 -39.97 5.47 20.92
N PRO A 301 -40.28 4.95 22.13
CA PRO A 301 -41.57 4.31 22.37
C PRO A 301 -42.67 5.38 22.28
N LYS A 302 -43.75 5.07 21.57
CA LYS A 302 -45.00 5.82 21.67
C LYS A 302 -45.46 5.76 23.14
N ARG A 303 -45.67 6.92 23.75
CA ARG A 303 -46.35 7.02 25.04
C ARG A 303 -47.84 6.83 24.79
N ASP A 304 -48.41 5.82 25.42
CA ASP A 304 -49.86 5.69 25.55
C ASP A 304 -50.39 6.81 26.44
N MET A 305 -51.43 7.50 25.97
CA MET A 305 -52.21 8.46 26.73
C MET A 305 -53.28 7.70 27.52
N PRO A 306 -53.43 7.90 28.84
CA PRO A 306 -54.58 7.38 29.56
C PRO A 306 -55.80 8.29 29.33
N SER A 307 -56.97 7.64 29.30
CA SER A 307 -58.32 8.21 29.17
C SER A 307 -58.71 9.12 30.32
#